data_AF-A0AA88N058-F1
#
_entry.id   AF-A0AA88N058-F1
#
_cell.length_a   1.000
_cell.length_b   1.000
_cell.length_c   1.000
_cell.angle_alpha   90.00
_cell.angle_beta   90.00
_cell.angle_gamma   90.00
#
_symmetry.space_group_name_H-M   'P 1'
#
loop_
_entity.id
_entity.type
_entity.pdbx_description
1 polymer ?
#
loop_
_entity_poly.entity_id
_entity_poly.type
_entity_poly.pdbx_seq_one_letter_code
_entity_poly.pdbx_strand_id
1 'polypeptide(L)'
;MLDSFCQQVEDKRDAVIRCLLSYLGESSEELIEAYQDVRRDMIEDSFTNHVMKIIVLGSTTGEEDANIADVIIVIEGTEVLSVCKNLTNACFCANVSYSSKLKDM
;
A
#
# COMPACT_ATOMS: atom_id res chain seq x y z
N MET A 1 -6.52 4.67 24.81
CA MET A 1 -5.81 5.98 24.77
C MET A 1 -4.54 5.89 23.92
N LEU A 2 -3.76 4.80 24.02
CA LEU A 2 -2.64 4.50 23.12
C LEU A 2 -3.07 4.35 21.64
N ASP A 3 -4.21 3.71 21.38
CA ASP A 3 -4.68 3.44 20.00
C ASP A 3 -4.99 4.73 19.22
N SER A 4 -5.55 5.74 19.91
CA SER A 4 -5.83 7.06 19.32
C SER A 4 -4.54 7.80 18.93
N PHE A 5 -3.45 7.61 19.68
CA PHE A 5 -2.16 8.20 19.35
C PHE A 5 -1.49 7.48 18.18
N CYS A 6 -1.55 6.13 18.15
CA CYS A 6 -1.08 5.34 17.02
C CYS A 6 -1.80 5.71 15.72
N GLN A 7 -3.13 5.87 15.77
CA GLN A 7 -3.91 6.29 14.61
C GLN A 7 -3.49 7.66 14.09
N GLN A 8 -3.32 8.65 14.98
CA GLN A 8 -2.84 9.99 14.59
C GLN A 8 -1.47 9.98 13.92
N VAL A 9 -0.59 9.06 14.31
CA VAL A 9 0.73 8.90 13.70
C VAL A 9 0.61 8.32 12.29
N GLU A 10 -0.24 7.31 12.08
CA GLU A 10 -0.48 6.73 10.76
C GLU A 10 -1.15 7.72 9.81
N ASP A 11 -2.13 8.49 10.28
CA ASP A 11 -2.80 9.52 9.48
C ASP A 11 -1.82 10.60 9.00
N LYS A 12 -0.89 11.03 9.87
CA LYS A 12 0.17 11.98 9.51
C LYS A 12 1.13 11.39 8.49
N ARG A 13 1.46 10.10 8.59
CA ARG A 13 2.35 9.42 7.64
C ARG A 13 1.69 9.28 6.27
N ASP A 14 0.42 8.87 6.21
CA ASP A 14 -0.37 8.81 4.98
C ASP A 14 -0.40 10.18 4.28
N ALA A 15 -0.68 11.25 5.02
CA ALA A 15 -0.67 12.60 4.48
C ALA A 15 0.70 12.99 3.89
N VAL A 16 1.81 12.73 4.59
CA VAL A 16 3.17 13.02 4.10
C VAL A 16 3.48 12.24 2.83
N ILE A 17 3.10 10.96 2.75
CA ILE A 17 3.32 10.12 1.57
C ILE A 17 2.58 10.67 0.35
N ARG A 18 1.30 11.01 0.50
CA ARG A 18 0.50 11.58 -0.58
C ARG A 18 1.08 12.92 -1.07
N CYS A 19 1.57 13.75 -0.15
CA CYS A 19 2.28 14.97 -0.50
C CYS A 19 3.57 14.70 -1.28
N LEU A 20 4.35 13.68 -0.90
CA LEU A 20 5.57 13.31 -1.62
C LEU A 20 5.29 12.81 -3.04
N LEU A 21 4.27 11.97 -3.22
CA LEU A 21 3.84 11.52 -4.55
C LEU A 21 3.47 12.73 -5.43
N SER A 22 2.65 13.63 -4.89
CA SER A 22 2.27 14.86 -5.59
C SER A 22 3.48 15.73 -5.94
N TYR A 23 4.47 15.85 -5.04
CA TYR A 23 5.70 16.59 -5.30
C TYR A 23 6.56 15.98 -6.42
N LEU A 24 6.62 14.65 -6.51
CA LEU A 24 7.33 13.93 -7.56
C LEU A 24 6.59 13.90 -8.91
N GLY A 25 5.38 14.47 -8.98
CA GLY A 25 4.52 14.43 -10.15
C GLY A 25 3.82 13.08 -10.35
N GLU A 26 3.84 12.21 -9.36
CA GLU A 26 3.15 10.92 -9.38
C GLU A 26 1.71 11.07 -8.87
N SER A 27 0.77 10.40 -9.54
CA SER A 27 -0.62 10.38 -9.13
C SER A 27 -0.83 9.34 -8.02
N SER A 28 -1.21 9.79 -6.83
CA SER A 28 -1.57 8.87 -5.74
C SER A 28 -2.77 8.00 -6.08
N GLU A 29 -3.67 8.47 -6.95
CA GLU A 29 -4.86 7.72 -7.38
C GLU A 29 -4.49 6.61 -8.38
N GLU A 30 -3.47 6.85 -9.20
CA GLU A 30 -2.95 5.85 -10.13
C GLU A 30 -2.03 4.85 -9.43
N LEU A 31 -1.32 5.26 -8.39
CA LEU A 31 -0.39 4.39 -7.67
C LEU A 31 -1.06 3.59 -6.55
N ILE A 32 -2.08 4.14 -5.87
CA ILE A 32 -2.72 3.51 -4.71
C ILE A 32 -4.14 3.08 -5.05
N GLU A 33 -4.47 1.81 -4.79
CA GLU A 33 -5.83 1.28 -4.87
C GLU A 33 -6.28 0.84 -3.49
N ALA A 34 -7.46 1.28 -3.06
CA ALA A 34 -8.01 0.89 -1.77
C ALA A 34 -9.31 0.11 -1.98
N TYR A 35 -9.40 -1.07 -1.38
CA TYR A 35 -10.59 -1.90 -1.36
C TYR A 35 -11.07 -2.09 0.07
N GLN A 36 -12.39 -2.06 0.27
CA GLN A 36 -13.02 -2.41 1.54
C GLN A 36 -13.83 -3.68 1.35
N ASP A 37 -13.68 -4.62 2.28
CA ASP A 37 -14.44 -5.89 2.30
C ASP A 37 -14.27 -6.75 1.05
N VAL A 38 -13.15 -6.57 0.34
CA VAL A 38 -12.77 -7.40 -0.80
C VAL A 38 -11.66 -8.35 -0.36
N ARG A 39 -11.83 -9.63 -0.67
CA ARG A 39 -10.79 -10.62 -0.42
C ARG A 39 -9.70 -10.52 -1.49
N ARG A 40 -8.45 -10.75 -1.08
CA ARG A 40 -7.27 -10.74 -1.96
C ARG A 40 -7.46 -11.60 -3.21
N ASP A 41 -7.99 -12.81 -3.06
CA ASP A 41 -8.18 -13.78 -4.15
C ASP A 41 -9.11 -13.27 -5.27
N MET A 42 -9.97 -12.28 -4.98
CA MET A 42 -10.86 -11.69 -5.98
C MET A 42 -10.18 -10.66 -6.88
N ILE A 43 -8.99 -10.18 -6.50
CA ILE A 43 -8.28 -9.12 -7.22
C ILE A 43 -6.90 -9.54 -7.72
N GLU A 44 -6.40 -10.73 -7.37
CA GLU A 44 -5.09 -11.21 -7.85
C GLU A 44 -4.99 -11.24 -9.38
N ASP A 45 -6.07 -11.58 -10.09
CA ASP A 45 -6.12 -11.57 -11.55
C ASP A 45 -5.94 -10.16 -12.15
N SER A 46 -6.23 -9.09 -11.41
CA SER A 46 -6.01 -7.72 -11.90
C SER A 46 -4.53 -7.33 -11.88
N PHE A 47 -3.70 -8.03 -11.11
CA PHE A 47 -2.31 -7.65 -10.88
C PHE A 47 -1.54 -7.56 -12.20
N THR A 48 -1.78 -8.49 -13.12
CA THR A 48 -1.12 -8.57 -14.44
C THR A 48 -1.29 -7.31 -15.29
N ASN A 49 -2.29 -6.47 -14.99
CA ASN A 49 -2.55 -5.24 -15.72
C ASN A 49 -1.78 -4.02 -15.15
N HIS A 50 -1.05 -4.19 -14.05
CA HIS A 50 -0.39 -3.12 -13.35
C HIS A 50 1.12 -3.13 -13.55
N VAL A 51 1.67 -1.99 -13.99
CA VAL A 51 3.13 -1.76 -14.00
C VAL A 51 3.63 -1.52 -12.57
N MET A 52 2.92 -0.72 -11.78
CA MET A 52 3.18 -0.53 -10.35
C MET A 52 1.90 -0.13 -9.64
N LYS A 53 1.56 -0.82 -8.55
CA LYS A 53 0.39 -0.49 -7.72
C LYS A 53 0.64 -0.86 -6.26
N ILE A 54 0.18 -0.01 -5.35
CA ILE A 54 0.07 -0.29 -3.92
C ILE A 54 -1.40 -0.52 -3.62
N ILE A 55 -1.74 -1.74 -3.22
CA ILE A 55 -3.12 -2.15 -2.95
C ILE A 55 -3.31 -2.20 -1.43
N VAL A 56 -4.33 -1.52 -0.93
CA VAL A 56 -4.70 -1.46 0.48
C VAL A 56 -6.03 -2.18 0.65
N LEU A 57 -6.03 -3.30 1.36
CA LEU A 57 -7.22 -4.09 1.67
C LEU A 57 -7.65 -3.80 3.11
N GLY A 58 -8.80 -3.16 3.29
CA GLY A 58 -9.40 -2.95 4.60
C GLY A 58 -10.42 -4.05 4.94
N SER A 59 -10.40 -4.54 6.18
CA SER A 59 -11.42 -5.43 6.75
C SER A 59 -12.37 -4.67 7.68
N THR A 60 -13.70 -4.81 7.51
CA THR A 60 -14.69 -4.28 8.47
C THR A 60 -15.09 -5.26 9.57
N THR A 61 -14.45 -6.44 9.67
CA THR A 61 -14.75 -7.40 10.73
C THR A 61 -14.40 -6.78 12.09
N GLY A 62 -15.40 -6.42 12.90
CA GLY A 62 -15.24 -5.70 14.16
C GLY A 62 -14.54 -6.44 15.31
N GLU A 63 -13.52 -7.23 15.01
CA GLU A 63 -12.61 -7.82 16.00
C GLU A 63 -11.50 -6.80 16.30
N GLU A 64 -11.10 -6.68 17.57
CA GLU A 64 -10.22 -5.62 18.10
C GLU A 64 -8.80 -5.58 17.47
N ASP A 65 -8.48 -6.55 16.60
CA ASP A 65 -7.22 -6.67 15.84
C ASP A 65 -7.39 -6.38 14.32
N ALA A 66 -8.60 -6.03 13.87
CA ALA A 66 -8.98 -5.87 12.46
C ALA A 66 -8.60 -4.54 11.80
N ASN A 67 -7.79 -3.72 12.47
CA ASN A 67 -7.21 -2.51 11.87
C ASN A 67 -5.95 -2.79 11.05
N ILE A 68 -5.54 -4.06 10.90
CA ILE A 68 -4.41 -4.42 10.06
C ILE A 68 -4.90 -4.45 8.61
N ALA A 69 -4.85 -3.30 7.95
CA ALA A 69 -5.02 -3.22 6.51
C ALA A 69 -3.94 -4.08 5.84
N ASP A 70 -4.35 -4.97 4.96
CA ASP A 70 -3.46 -5.81 4.19
C ASP A 70 -2.95 -4.98 3.01
N VAL A 71 -1.68 -4.57 3.09
CA VAL A 71 -1.06 -3.72 2.06
C VAL A 71 -0.10 -4.53 1.20
N ILE A 72 -0.34 -4.52 -0.11
CA ILE A 72 0.33 -5.33 -1.14
C ILE A 72 1.02 -4.40 -2.13
N ILE A 73 2.18 -4.79 -2.63
CA ILE A 73 2.88 -4.07 -3.70
C ILE A 73 2.96 -4.97 -4.94
N VAL A 74 2.41 -4.48 -6.04
CA VAL A 74 2.47 -5.11 -7.36
C VAL A 74 3.45 -4.32 -8.22
N ILE A 75 4.39 -5.02 -8.87
CA ILE A 75 5.30 -4.45 -9.88
C ILE A 75 5.30 -5.40 -11.08
N GLU A 76 5.03 -4.87 -12.27
CA GLU A 76 5.01 -5.60 -13.54
C GLU A 76 4.19 -6.90 -13.46
N GLY A 77 2.95 -6.78 -12.97
CA GLY A 77 2.07 -7.93 -12.86
C GLY A 77 2.33 -8.86 -11.67
N THR A 78 3.40 -8.63 -10.90
CA THR A 78 3.85 -9.56 -9.86
C THR A 78 3.73 -8.93 -8.49
N GLU A 79 3.16 -9.67 -7.53
CA GLU A 79 3.23 -9.29 -6.12
C GLU A 79 4.68 -9.41 -5.64
N VAL A 80 5.30 -8.28 -5.29
CA VAL A 80 6.70 -8.23 -4.87
C VAL A 80 6.83 -8.24 -3.36
N LEU A 81 5.83 -7.74 -2.64
CA LEU A 81 5.77 -7.75 -1.17
C LEU A 81 4.34 -7.94 -0.69
N SER A 82 4.17 -8.90 0.23
CA SER A 82 2.92 -9.17 0.93
C SER A 82 3.01 -8.69 2.40
N VAL A 83 1.92 -8.11 2.91
CA VAL A 83 1.71 -7.76 4.33
C VAL A 83 2.58 -6.59 4.84
N CYS A 84 2.55 -5.44 4.15
CA CYS A 84 3.22 -4.23 4.64
C CYS A 84 2.55 -3.59 5.89
N LYS A 85 1.38 -4.08 6.30
CA LYS A 85 0.54 -3.61 7.44
C LYS A 85 0.00 -2.18 7.34
N ASN A 86 0.73 -1.25 6.71
CA ASN A 86 0.30 0.13 6.46
C ASN A 86 0.95 0.68 5.17
N LEU A 87 0.41 1.81 4.69
CA LEU A 87 0.88 2.47 3.48
C LEU A 87 2.33 2.95 3.60
N THR A 88 2.75 3.39 4.80
CA THR A 88 4.10 3.89 5.06
C THR A 88 5.17 2.86 4.76
N ASN A 89 5.00 1.66 5.32
CA ASN A 89 5.91 0.56 5.09
C ASN A 89 5.88 0.14 3.61
N ALA A 90 4.71 0.15 2.98
CA ALA A 90 4.59 -0.20 1.57
C ALA A 90 5.35 0.79 0.67
N CYS A 91 5.18 2.10 0.88
CA CYS A 91 5.92 3.12 0.12
C CYS A 91 7.43 3.06 0.36
N PHE A 92 7.87 2.74 1.58
CA PHE A 92 9.28 2.52 1.85
C PHE A 92 9.83 1.30 1.10
N CYS A 93 9.13 0.16 1.17
CA CYS A 93 9.54 -1.07 0.48
C CYS A 93 9.47 -0.92 -1.04
N ALA A 94 8.48 -0.20 -1.58
CA ALA A 94 8.37 0.12 -3.00
C ALA A 94 9.63 0.86 -3.50
N ASN A 95 10.10 1.87 -2.75
CA ASN A 95 11.33 2.58 -3.07
C ASN A 95 12.57 1.67 -3.10
N VAL A 96 12.69 0.76 -2.13
CA VAL A 96 13.80 -0.21 -2.07
C VAL A 96 13.74 -1.18 -3.25
N SER A 97 12.58 -1.76 -3.53
CA SER A 97 12.38 -2.74 -4.61
C SER A 97 12.57 -2.13 -6.00
N TYR A 98 12.10 -0.90 -6.21
CA TYR A 98 12.31 -0.17 -7.46
C TYR A 98 13.80 0.15 -7.67
N SER A 99 14.48 0.61 -6.62
CA SER A 99 15.91 0.91 -6.65
C SER A 99 16.79 -0.31 -6.91
N SER A 100 16.39 -1.50 -6.46
CA SER A 100 17.08 -2.75 -6.80
C SER A 100 16.86 -3.13 -8.26
N LYS A 101 15.61 -3.08 -8.77
CA LYS A 101 15.33 -3.42 -10.17
C LYS A 101 16.04 -2.48 -11.15
N LEU A 102 16.17 -1.19 -10.84
CA LEU A 102 16.94 -0.25 -11.66
C LEU A 102 18.44 -0.54 -11.71
N LYS A 103 19.01 -1.23 -10.70
CA LYS A 103 20.42 -1.64 -10.71
C LYS A 103 20.67 -2.90 -11.54
N ASP A 104 19.62 -3.68 -11.77
CA ASP A 104 19.67 -4.91 -12.56
C ASP A 104 19.41 -4.67 -14.07
N MET A 105 19.12 -3.42 -14.46
CA MET A 105 18.99 -2.95 -15.85
C MET A 105 20.28 -2.30 -16.35
#